data_AF-A0A7J5U4P4-F1
#
_entry.id   AF-A0A7J5U4P4-F1
#
_cell.length_a   1.000
_cell.length_b   1.000
_cell.length_c   1.000
_cell.angle_alpha   90.00
_cell.angle_beta   90.00
_cell.angle_gamma   90.00
#
_symmetry.space_group_name_H-M   'P 1'
#
loop_
_entity.id
_entity.type
_entity.pdbx_description
1 polymer ?
#
loop_
_entity_poly.entity_id
_entity_poly.type
_entity_poly.pdbx_seq_one_letter_code
_entity_poly.pdbx_strand_id
1 'polypeptide(L)'
;MAKGKSLMTPVPSRTDKTAARPASAAASPVAEVAPAEERVVSATPKSTVSAMPFGAANYRLMAIGLAVILAGFFIMTLDKEEFGFGFLGLTLGPLVVLSGFIIEFFAILKNPKA
;
A
#
# COMPACT_ATOMS: atom_id res chain seq x y z
N MET A 1 42.46 31.13 6.02
CA MET A 1 41.55 31.60 7.09
C MET A 1 40.52 32.52 6.44
N ALA A 2 39.22 32.20 6.47
CA ALA A 2 38.22 32.69 7.46
C ALA A 2 37.88 34.20 7.28
N LYS A 3 36.64 34.71 7.39
CA LYS A 3 35.29 34.14 7.67
C LYS A 3 34.25 35.29 7.67
N GLY A 4 32.97 35.00 7.40
CA GLY A 4 31.82 35.88 7.71
C GLY A 4 31.45 36.90 6.61
N LYS A 5 30.19 37.06 6.19
CA LYS A 5 28.93 37.42 6.89
C LYS A 5 28.80 38.93 7.17
N SER A 6 27.88 39.57 6.44
CA SER A 6 27.08 40.74 6.85
C SER A 6 25.74 40.58 6.11
N LEU A 7 24.53 40.49 6.70
CA LEU A 7 23.89 41.27 7.78
C LEU A 7 23.86 42.76 7.39
N MET A 8 22.74 43.30 6.89
CA MET A 8 21.49 43.66 7.59
C MET A 8 21.46 45.17 7.90
N THR A 9 20.26 45.76 7.78
CA THR A 9 19.73 47.01 8.38
C THR A 9 19.66 48.26 7.47
N PRO A 10 18.81 49.27 7.79
CA PRO A 10 17.38 49.14 8.12
C PRO A 10 16.47 50.22 7.47
N VAL A 11 15.16 50.03 7.63
CA VAL A 11 14.05 50.98 7.34
C VAL A 11 14.09 52.19 8.31
N PRO A 12 13.88 53.44 7.85
CA PRO A 12 12.64 54.20 8.15
C PRO A 12 12.27 55.23 7.04
N SER A 13 11.14 55.94 6.97
CA SER A 13 9.77 55.86 7.52
C SER A 13 9.00 57.05 6.91
N ARG A 14 7.91 56.72 6.20
CA ARG A 14 6.77 57.54 5.76
C ARG A 14 6.32 58.71 6.67
N THR A 15 6.15 59.90 6.07
CA THR A 15 5.28 61.07 6.41
C THR A 15 5.60 62.20 5.39
N ASP A 16 4.84 63.22 5.02
CA ASP A 16 3.42 63.68 5.11
C ASP A 16 3.31 64.90 4.11
N LYS A 17 2.20 65.46 3.61
CA LYS A 17 0.73 65.26 3.69
C LYS A 17 0.03 66.06 2.53
N THR A 18 -1.30 65.95 2.41
CA THR A 18 -2.34 67.03 2.14
C THR A 18 -2.08 68.14 1.08
N ALA A 19 -2.97 68.53 0.16
CA ALA A 19 -4.43 68.36 -0.04
C ALA A 19 -4.77 68.21 -1.57
N ALA A 20 -6.00 67.96 -2.06
CA ALA A 20 -7.34 67.98 -1.47
C ALA A 20 -8.32 66.96 -2.13
N ARG A 21 -9.45 66.71 -1.47
CA ARG A 21 -10.65 65.93 -1.90
C ARG A 21 -11.65 66.84 -2.67
N PRO A 22 -12.82 66.37 -3.19
CA PRO A 22 -13.29 65.00 -3.44
C PRO A 22 -14.11 64.77 -4.76
N ALA A 23 -14.54 63.51 -4.93
CA ALA A 23 -15.85 63.06 -5.48
C ALA A 23 -15.99 62.75 -6.99
N SER A 24 -15.89 61.46 -7.34
CA SER A 24 -17.07 60.59 -7.56
C SER A 24 -16.67 59.09 -7.60
N ALA A 25 -17.62 58.18 -7.29
CA ALA A 25 -17.58 56.71 -7.42
C ALA A 25 -16.23 55.98 -7.16
N ALA A 26 -15.94 55.37 -6.00
CA ALA A 26 -16.61 54.24 -5.34
C ALA A 26 -16.51 52.86 -6.05
N ALA A 27 -15.62 52.01 -5.50
CA ALA A 27 -15.62 50.53 -5.52
C ALA A 27 -15.28 49.73 -6.80
N SER A 28 -13.97 49.55 -7.02
CA SER A 28 -13.36 48.23 -7.33
C SER A 28 -12.88 47.59 -5.99
N PRO A 29 -12.48 46.30 -5.88
CA PRO A 29 -12.13 45.30 -6.90
C PRO A 29 -12.89 43.95 -6.69
N VAL A 30 -12.63 42.83 -7.38
CA VAL A 30 -11.42 41.95 -7.35
C VAL A 30 -11.12 41.40 -8.75
N ALA A 31 -9.84 41.42 -9.14
CA ALA A 31 -9.36 40.65 -10.28
C ALA A 31 -8.89 39.26 -9.80
N GLU A 32 -9.32 38.19 -10.46
CA GLU A 32 -8.77 36.84 -10.25
C GLU A 32 -8.75 36.06 -11.58
N VAL A 33 -7.55 35.96 -12.16
CA VAL A 33 -7.00 34.85 -12.96
C VAL A 33 -7.89 34.18 -14.05
N ALA A 34 -7.52 34.42 -15.32
CA ALA A 34 -7.71 33.45 -16.41
C ALA A 34 -6.47 32.51 -16.51
N PRO A 35 -6.49 31.37 -17.24
CA PRO A 35 -7.57 30.77 -18.04
C PRO A 35 -7.84 29.26 -17.73
N ALA A 36 -8.97 28.72 -18.18
CA ALA A 36 -9.21 27.26 -18.19
C ALA A 36 -10.21 26.84 -19.28
N GLU A 37 -9.77 26.71 -20.53
CA GLU A 37 -10.52 25.89 -21.51
C GLU A 37 -10.26 24.41 -21.25
N GLU A 38 -11.35 23.70 -21.02
CA GLU A 38 -11.40 22.32 -20.54
C GLU A 38 -11.04 21.30 -21.64
N ARG A 39 -9.75 21.18 -21.96
CA ARG A 39 -9.25 19.96 -22.64
C ARG A 39 -9.09 18.84 -21.62
N VAL A 40 -10.23 18.26 -21.21
CA VAL A 40 -10.26 16.92 -20.62
C VAL A 40 -9.81 15.93 -21.70
N VAL A 41 -8.48 15.76 -21.77
CA VAL A 41 -7.87 14.59 -22.39
C VAL A 41 -8.49 13.40 -21.68
N SER A 42 -9.17 12.54 -22.44
CA SER A 42 -9.73 11.28 -21.95
C SER A 42 -8.59 10.44 -21.37
N ALA A 43 -8.34 10.60 -20.08
CA ALA A 43 -7.43 9.76 -19.34
C ALA A 43 -8.05 8.37 -19.30
N THR A 44 -7.67 7.53 -20.25
CA THR A 44 -7.97 6.11 -20.23
C THR A 44 -7.63 5.60 -18.83
N PRO A 45 -8.58 5.09 -18.04
CA PRO A 45 -8.27 4.48 -16.77
C PRO A 45 -7.50 3.21 -17.10
N LYS A 46 -6.18 3.33 -17.19
CA LYS A 46 -5.27 2.20 -17.36
C LYS A 46 -5.47 1.35 -16.13
N SER A 47 -6.28 0.30 -16.28
CA SER A 47 -6.74 -0.54 -15.20
C SER A 47 -5.52 -1.00 -14.40
N THR A 48 -5.40 -0.47 -13.19
CA THR A 48 -4.34 -0.84 -12.27
C THR A 48 -4.67 -2.23 -11.77
N VAL A 49 -4.34 -3.24 -12.58
CA VAL A 49 -4.30 -4.63 -12.18
C VAL A 49 -3.46 -4.66 -10.91
N SER A 50 -4.09 -4.96 -9.78
CA SER A 50 -3.36 -5.05 -8.52
C SER A 50 -2.29 -6.12 -8.71
N ALA A 51 -1.04 -5.74 -8.42
CA ALA A 51 0.07 -6.69 -8.45
C ALA A 51 -0.11 -7.65 -7.26
N MET A 52 -0.92 -8.70 -7.47
CA MET A 52 -1.01 -9.80 -6.52
C MET A 52 0.37 -10.45 -6.41
N PRO A 53 0.84 -10.79 -5.19
CA PRO A 53 2.18 -11.32 -4.98
C PRO A 53 2.43 -12.67 -5.68
N PHE A 54 1.36 -13.39 -6.04
CA PHE A 54 1.43 -14.69 -6.71
C PHE A 54 0.41 -14.81 -7.86
N GLY A 55 0.66 -15.72 -8.79
CA GLY A 55 -0.28 -16.04 -9.87
C GLY A 55 -1.45 -16.92 -9.42
N ALA A 56 -2.54 -16.93 -10.19
CA ALA A 56 -3.74 -17.72 -9.87
C ALA A 56 -3.47 -19.24 -9.71
N ALA A 57 -2.47 -19.78 -10.43
CA ALA A 57 -2.04 -21.17 -10.28
C ALA A 57 -1.37 -21.45 -8.92
N ASN A 58 -0.61 -20.49 -8.38
CA ASN A 58 0.03 -20.60 -7.07
C ASN A 58 -0.99 -20.55 -5.94
N TYR A 59 -1.98 -19.66 -6.01
CA TYR A 59 -3.08 -19.63 -5.03
C TYR A 59 -3.87 -20.94 -4.97
N ARG A 60 -4.03 -21.65 -6.10
CA ARG A 60 -4.62 -23.00 -6.12
C ARG A 60 -3.73 -24.03 -5.40
N LEU A 61 -2.41 -23.95 -5.58
CA LEU A 61 -1.48 -24.83 -4.86
C LEU A 61 -1.47 -24.53 -3.35
N MET A 62 -1.55 -23.26 -2.96
CA MET A 62 -1.67 -22.84 -1.55
C MET A 62 -2.94 -23.42 -0.90
N ALA A 63 -4.08 -23.33 -1.59
CA ALA A 63 -5.33 -23.93 -1.10
C ALA A 63 -5.21 -25.47 -0.94
N ILE A 64 -4.43 -26.14 -1.79
CA ILE A 64 -4.18 -27.59 -1.71
C ILE A 64 -3.24 -27.91 -0.54
N GLY A 65 -2.12 -27.20 -0.36
CA GLY A 65 -1.20 -27.47 0.75
C GLY A 65 -1.85 -27.19 2.11
N LEU A 66 -2.63 -26.10 2.23
CA LEU A 66 -3.46 -25.86 3.40
C LEU A 66 -4.47 -27.00 3.67
N ALA A 67 -5.13 -27.52 2.64
CA ALA A 67 -6.04 -28.65 2.79
C ALA A 67 -5.31 -29.93 3.24
N VAL A 68 -4.08 -30.17 2.77
CA VAL A 68 -3.23 -31.30 3.23
C VAL A 68 -2.80 -31.12 4.69
N ILE A 69 -2.42 -29.90 5.11
CA ILE A 69 -2.11 -29.59 6.51
C ILE A 69 -3.32 -29.88 7.41
N LEU A 70 -4.50 -29.40 7.04
CA LEU A 70 -5.75 -29.65 7.78
C LEU A 70 -6.10 -31.15 7.81
N ALA A 71 -5.90 -31.88 6.71
CA ALA A 71 -6.08 -33.34 6.68
C ALA A 71 -5.09 -34.06 7.61
N GLY A 72 -3.84 -33.62 7.70
CA GLY A 72 -2.85 -34.16 8.63
C GLY A 72 -3.23 -33.98 10.09
N PHE A 73 -3.72 -32.79 10.48
CA PHE A 73 -4.29 -32.57 11.81
C PHE A 73 -5.57 -33.39 12.04
N PHE A 74 -6.44 -33.50 11.04
CA PHE A 74 -7.66 -34.32 11.14
C PHE A 74 -7.33 -35.81 11.36
N ILE A 75 -6.30 -36.36 10.71
CA ILE A 75 -5.82 -37.73 10.95
C ILE A 75 -5.42 -37.94 12.41
N MET A 76 -4.79 -36.96 13.07
CA MET A 76 -4.49 -37.05 14.51
C MET A 76 -5.76 -37.15 15.36
N THR A 77 -6.84 -36.44 14.98
CA THR A 77 -8.13 -36.49 15.70
C THR A 77 -8.91 -37.79 15.48
N LEU A 78 -8.55 -38.59 14.48
CA LEU A 78 -9.15 -39.90 14.21
C LEU A 78 -8.45 -41.04 14.95
N ASP A 79 -7.29 -40.79 15.55
CA ASP A 79 -6.62 -41.76 16.40
C ASP A 79 -7.47 -42.06 17.65
N LYS A 80 -7.51 -43.32 18.07
CA LYS A 80 -8.31 -43.79 19.21
C LYS A 80 -7.47 -44.09 20.45
N GLU A 81 -6.16 -44.08 20.33
CA GLU A 81 -5.26 -44.22 21.47
C GLU A 81 -5.36 -42.98 22.39
N GLU A 82 -5.12 -43.18 23.68
CA GLU A 82 -5.18 -42.10 24.66
C GLU A 82 -4.17 -40.98 24.29
N PHE A 83 -4.63 -39.72 24.33
CA PHE A 83 -3.90 -38.54 23.85
C PHE A 83 -3.42 -38.58 22.37
N GLY A 84 -3.87 -39.54 21.57
CA GLY A 84 -3.40 -39.70 20.19
C GLY A 84 -1.97 -40.27 20.09
N PHE A 85 -1.51 -41.03 21.10
CA PHE A 85 -0.20 -41.70 21.07
C PHE A 85 -0.11 -42.90 20.11
N GLY A 86 -1.17 -43.18 19.35
CA GLY A 86 -1.17 -44.19 18.31
C GLY A 86 -0.32 -43.80 17.10
N PHE A 87 -0.18 -44.74 16.16
CA PHE A 87 0.62 -44.54 14.96
C PHE A 87 0.10 -43.37 14.10
N LEU A 88 -1.22 -43.15 14.07
CA LEU A 88 -1.85 -42.11 13.26
C LEU A 88 -1.57 -40.72 13.83
N GLY A 89 -1.66 -40.54 15.15
CA GLY A 89 -1.38 -39.27 15.82
C GLY A 89 0.12 -38.97 15.98
N LEU A 90 0.93 -39.96 16.34
CA LEU A 90 2.35 -39.75 16.64
C LEU A 90 3.26 -39.69 15.41
N THR A 91 2.89 -40.38 14.31
CA THR A 91 3.77 -40.47 13.12
C THR A 91 3.10 -40.02 11.83
N LEU A 92 1.93 -40.56 11.48
CA LEU A 92 1.30 -40.29 10.18
C LEU A 92 0.80 -38.84 10.07
N GLY A 93 0.08 -38.35 11.09
CA GLY A 93 -0.40 -36.97 11.16
C GLY A 93 0.73 -35.96 11.01
N PRO A 94 1.79 -36.00 11.84
CA PRO A 94 2.93 -35.09 11.74
C PRO A 94 3.64 -35.17 10.39
N LEU A 95 3.77 -36.37 9.80
CA LEU A 95 4.38 -36.57 8.50
C LEU A 95 3.54 -35.97 7.35
N VAL A 96 2.21 -36.09 7.43
CA VAL A 96 1.27 -35.47 6.47
C VAL A 96 1.28 -33.94 6.62
N VAL A 97 1.26 -33.42 7.85
CA VAL A 97 1.38 -31.97 8.12
C VAL A 97 2.69 -31.42 7.56
N LEU A 98 3.82 -32.08 7.81
CA LEU A 98 5.13 -31.70 7.25
C LEU A 98 5.14 -31.73 5.71
N SER A 99 4.52 -32.75 5.10
CA SER A 99 4.36 -32.83 3.64
C SER A 99 3.51 -31.68 3.09
N GLY A 100 2.46 -31.29 3.81
CA GLY A 100 1.65 -30.10 3.50
C GLY A 100 2.46 -28.81 3.56
N PHE A 101 3.30 -28.62 4.58
CA PHE A 101 4.23 -27.48 4.63
C PHE A 101 5.24 -27.47 3.48
N ILE A 102 5.75 -28.62 3.04
CA ILE A 102 6.63 -28.72 1.85
C ILE A 102 5.89 -28.25 0.58
N ILE A 103 4.61 -28.61 0.43
CA ILE A 103 3.76 -28.12 -0.66
C ILE A 103 3.62 -26.59 -0.59
N GLU A 104 3.42 -26.02 0.60
CA GLU A 104 3.31 -24.57 0.76
C GLU A 104 4.62 -23.84 0.45
N PHE A 105 5.77 -24.33 0.93
CA PHE A 105 7.06 -23.78 0.55
C PHE A 105 7.28 -23.85 -0.97
N PHE A 106 6.95 -24.97 -1.62
CA PHE A 106 7.02 -25.09 -3.07
C PHE A 106 6.07 -24.12 -3.78
N ALA A 107 4.83 -23.95 -3.29
CA ALA A 107 3.83 -23.08 -3.90
C ALA A 107 4.14 -21.58 -3.75
N ILE A 108 4.83 -21.17 -2.69
CA ILE A 108 5.40 -19.81 -2.54
C ILE A 108 6.59 -19.60 -3.47
N LEU A 109 7.54 -20.55 -3.49
CA LEU A 109 8.80 -20.42 -4.24
C LEU A 109 8.65 -20.63 -5.76
N LYS A 110 7.58 -21.30 -6.19
CA LYS A 110 7.28 -21.53 -7.60
C LYS A 110 6.96 -20.21 -8.29
N ASN A 111 7.93 -19.62 -8.98
CA ASN A 111 7.70 -18.40 -9.77
C ASN A 111 6.49 -18.59 -10.72
N PRO A 112 5.47 -17.72 -10.67
CA PRO A 112 4.40 -17.74 -11.65
C PRO A 112 5.00 -17.37 -13.00
N LYS A 113 5.15 -18.37 -13.88
CA LYS A 113 5.57 -18.15 -15.25
C LYS A 113 4.38 -17.52 -15.99
N ALA A 114 4.44 -16.20 -16.12
CA ALA A 114 3.49 -15.38 -16.86
C ALA A 114 3.53 -15.68 -18.37
#